data_AF-A0A7S3AGB6-F1
#
_entry.id   AF-A0A7S3AGB6-F1
#
_cell.length_a   1.000
_cell.length_b   1.000
_cell.length_c   1.000
_cell.angle_alpha   90.00
_cell.angle_beta   90.00
_cell.angle_gamma   90.00
#
_symmetry.space_group_name_H-M   'P 1'
#
loop_
_entity.id
_entity.type
_entity.pdbx_description
1 polymer ?
#
loop_
_entity_poly.entity_id
_entity_poly.type
_entity_poly.pdbx_seq_one_letter_code
_entity_poly.pdbx_strand_id
1 'polypeptide(L)'
;MAALKLPNVGYATNADHGAGCNIHPPPKQYCGARLGDSAASLVYKSATPWRSPTFAYASGVVTGTTAIVTVTLNDVGAAGLTTDVYPYNYLGGSACPSPGYCVWASITLSTGQTLNATVGTSADKRKLLLTAEVPKEASDANVTGHMYAWGAVPLMNAYDLSSGLPVLQWNTAASNFTQMGSEGI
;
A
#
# COMPACT_ATOMS: atom_id res chain seq x y z
N MET A 1 11.17 -4.49 8.05
CA MET A 1 12.43 -4.59 7.28
C MET A 1 13.63 -4.22 8.15
N ALA A 2 14.35 -5.20 8.72
CA ALA A 2 15.53 -4.93 9.55
C ALA A 2 16.79 -4.60 8.72
N ALA A 3 16.93 -5.18 7.53
CA ALA A 3 18.11 -5.00 6.67
C ALA A 3 18.29 -3.56 6.16
N LEU A 4 17.21 -2.82 5.92
CA LEU A 4 17.28 -1.41 5.49
C LEU A 4 17.83 -0.45 6.56
N LYS A 5 18.03 -0.93 7.79
CA LYS A 5 18.68 -0.15 8.86
C LYS A 5 20.22 -0.15 8.73
N LEU A 6 20.79 -1.03 7.91
CA LEU A 6 22.22 -1.09 7.67
C LEU A 6 22.65 -0.03 6.63
N PRO A 7 23.88 0.51 6.73
CA PRO A 7 24.39 1.46 5.74
C PRO A 7 24.51 0.81 4.37
N ASN A 8 24.22 1.58 3.32
CA ASN A 8 24.34 1.18 1.91
C ASN A 8 23.54 -0.06 1.50
N VAL A 9 22.44 -0.37 2.21
CA VAL A 9 21.51 -1.42 1.78
C VAL A 9 20.44 -0.83 0.87
N GLY A 10 20.47 -1.29 -0.37
CA GLY A 10 19.48 -1.03 -1.41
C GLY A 10 18.52 -2.20 -1.58
N TYR A 11 17.41 -1.95 -2.28
CA TYR A 11 16.50 -3.00 -2.70
C TYR A 11 15.78 -2.55 -3.97
N ALA A 12 15.23 -3.53 -4.70
CA ALA A 12 14.23 -3.28 -5.73
C ALA A 12 13.10 -4.27 -5.51
N THR A 13 11.88 -3.81 -5.71
CA THR A 13 10.70 -4.68 -5.73
C THR A 13 10.54 -5.24 -7.14
N ASN A 14 10.32 -6.55 -7.23
CA ASN A 14 9.93 -7.24 -8.47
C ASN A 14 8.42 -7.10 -8.76
N ALA A 15 7.70 -6.42 -7.89
CA ALA A 15 6.30 -6.63 -7.66
C ALA A 15 5.41 -6.04 -8.78
N ASP A 16 5.96 -5.14 -9.61
CA ASP A 16 5.23 -4.46 -10.68
C ASP A 16 5.52 -4.98 -12.08
N HIS A 17 6.55 -5.79 -12.24
CA HIS A 17 6.93 -6.27 -13.58
C HIS A 17 6.77 -7.78 -13.73
N GLY A 18 6.42 -8.45 -12.62
CA GLY A 18 5.96 -9.83 -12.57
C GLY A 18 4.45 -9.90 -12.48
N ALA A 19 3.80 -10.50 -13.48
CA ALA A 19 2.45 -11.00 -13.27
C ALA A 19 2.47 -11.82 -11.98
N GLY A 20 1.58 -11.55 -11.04
CA GLY A 20 1.70 -11.95 -9.63
C GLY A 20 1.62 -13.46 -9.46
N CYS A 21 1.14 -14.17 -10.49
CA CYS A 21 1.16 -15.61 -10.61
C CYS A 21 2.35 -16.15 -11.43
N ASN A 22 3.02 -15.31 -12.22
CA ASN A 22 4.28 -15.62 -12.91
C ASN A 22 5.45 -15.01 -12.14
N ILE A 23 6.00 -15.76 -11.18
CA ILE A 23 7.21 -15.40 -10.42
C ILE A 23 8.46 -15.20 -11.31
N HIS A 24 8.39 -15.57 -12.60
CA HIS A 24 9.43 -15.41 -13.61
C HIS A 24 8.94 -14.60 -14.83
N PRO A 25 8.56 -13.32 -14.68
CA PRO A 25 8.24 -12.51 -15.85
C PRO A 25 9.44 -12.37 -16.78
N PRO A 26 9.26 -12.44 -18.12
CA PRO A 26 10.34 -12.16 -19.06
C PRO A 26 10.97 -10.77 -18.89
N PRO A 27 10.22 -9.69 -18.59
CA PRO A 27 10.81 -8.37 -18.41
C PRO A 27 11.56 -8.19 -17.08
N LYS A 28 12.82 -8.62 -17.02
CA LYS A 28 13.71 -8.44 -15.85
C LYS A 28 14.50 -7.13 -15.87
N GLN A 29 14.49 -6.40 -16.98
CA GLN A 29 15.24 -5.15 -17.14
C GLN A 29 14.80 -4.06 -16.16
N TYR A 30 13.52 -4.02 -15.78
CA TYR A 30 12.99 -2.98 -14.90
C TYR A 30 13.46 -3.13 -13.45
N CYS A 31 13.39 -4.34 -12.90
CA CYS A 31 13.96 -4.59 -11.57
C CYS A 31 15.48 -4.44 -11.58
N GLY A 32 16.16 -4.81 -12.67
CA GLY A 32 17.59 -4.56 -12.86
C GLY A 32 17.94 -3.07 -12.86
N ALA A 33 17.19 -2.24 -13.58
CA ALA A 33 17.36 -0.78 -13.61
C ALA A 33 17.17 -0.18 -12.22
N ARG A 34 16.10 -0.55 -11.50
CA ARG A 34 15.83 -0.10 -10.13
C ARG A 34 16.95 -0.49 -9.15
N LEU A 35 17.53 -1.68 -9.29
CA LEU A 35 18.72 -2.07 -8.51
C LEU A 35 19.92 -1.19 -8.84
N GLY A 36 20.12 -0.87 -10.13
CA GLY A 36 21.14 0.07 -10.57
C GLY A 36 20.96 1.47 -9.97
N ASP A 37 19.74 1.99 -9.99
CA ASP A 37 19.38 3.30 -9.41
C ASP A 37 19.61 3.33 -7.89
N SER A 38 19.25 2.25 -7.19
CA SER A 38 19.51 2.09 -5.76
C SER A 38 21.01 2.09 -5.45
N ALA A 39 21.79 1.32 -6.21
CA ALA A 39 23.25 1.31 -6.06
C ALA A 39 23.85 2.70 -6.35
N ALA A 40 23.37 3.38 -7.39
CA ALA A 40 23.85 4.70 -7.77
C ALA A 40 23.56 5.76 -6.69
N SER A 41 22.37 5.73 -6.10
CA SER A 41 22.03 6.64 -5.01
C SER A 41 22.79 6.32 -3.72
N LEU A 42 22.97 5.04 -3.38
CA LEU A 42 23.63 4.65 -2.13
C LEU A 42 25.14 4.82 -2.17
N VAL A 43 25.79 4.39 -3.25
CA VAL A 43 27.25 4.38 -3.37
C VAL A 43 27.75 5.71 -3.94
N TYR A 44 27.14 6.18 -5.03
CA TYR A 44 27.59 7.39 -5.73
C TYR A 44 26.84 8.66 -5.30
N LYS A 45 25.92 8.56 -4.33
CA LYS A 45 25.15 9.69 -3.79
C LYS A 45 24.36 10.45 -4.87
N SER A 46 23.95 9.74 -5.93
CA SER A 46 23.05 10.28 -6.94
C SER A 46 21.70 10.67 -6.32
N ALA A 47 21.12 11.76 -6.82
CA ALA A 47 19.77 12.23 -6.46
C ALA A 47 18.64 11.40 -7.11
N THR A 48 18.92 10.15 -7.50
CA THR A 48 17.93 9.26 -8.10
C THR A 48 16.96 8.75 -7.02
N PRO A 49 15.64 8.91 -7.18
CA PRO A 49 14.69 8.36 -6.23
C PRO A 49 14.61 6.83 -6.40
N TRP A 50 15.09 6.11 -5.40
CA TRP A 50 15.22 4.64 -5.46
C TRP A 50 14.40 3.91 -4.40
N ARG A 51 13.88 4.63 -3.40
CA ARG A 51 13.07 4.06 -2.31
C ARG A 51 11.61 4.06 -2.70
N SER A 52 10.99 2.90 -2.71
CA SER A 52 9.52 2.79 -2.73
C SER A 52 8.94 3.47 -1.49
N PRO A 53 7.79 4.16 -1.60
CA PRO A 53 7.07 4.61 -0.43
C PRO A 53 6.77 3.46 0.52
N THR A 54 6.95 3.70 1.82
CA THR A 54 6.76 2.69 2.86
C THR A 54 5.78 3.16 3.92
N PHE A 55 5.04 2.24 4.52
CA PHE A 55 4.12 2.57 5.61
C PHE A 55 4.84 3.31 6.75
N ALA A 56 4.29 4.45 7.17
CA ALA A 56 4.75 5.20 8.34
C ALA A 56 3.79 5.00 9.52
N TYR A 57 2.55 5.48 9.35
CA TYR A 57 1.47 5.37 10.33
C TYR A 57 0.12 5.56 9.65
N ALA A 58 -0.96 5.29 10.37
CA ALA A 58 -2.31 5.56 9.89
C ALA A 58 -3.23 6.04 10.99
N SER A 59 -4.30 6.69 10.56
CA SER A 59 -5.46 7.00 11.39
C SER A 59 -6.72 6.50 10.69
N GLY A 60 -7.81 6.35 11.42
CA GLY A 60 -9.06 5.95 10.79
C GLY A 60 -10.25 6.10 11.71
N VAL A 61 -11.41 6.01 11.07
CA VAL A 61 -12.72 6.30 11.65
C VAL A 61 -13.77 5.47 10.95
N VAL A 62 -14.82 5.12 11.69
CA VAL A 62 -16.09 4.65 11.12
C VAL A 62 -17.10 5.77 11.28
N THR A 63 -17.71 6.18 10.18
CA THR A 63 -18.73 7.23 10.16
C THR A 63 -19.97 6.66 9.49
N GLY A 64 -20.96 6.28 10.30
CA GLY A 64 -22.17 5.61 9.81
C GLY A 64 -21.82 4.26 9.16
N THR A 65 -22.06 4.13 7.86
CA THR A 65 -21.82 2.90 7.09
C THR A 65 -20.52 2.94 6.28
N THR A 66 -19.55 3.79 6.66
CA THR A 66 -18.27 3.91 5.95
C THR A 66 -17.11 3.89 6.92
N ALA A 67 -16.13 3.03 6.67
CA ALA A 67 -14.83 3.05 7.33
C ALA A 67 -13.81 3.74 6.41
N ILE A 68 -13.07 4.69 6.94
CA ILE A 68 -11.99 5.38 6.24
C ILE A 68 -10.71 5.24 7.05
N VAL A 69 -9.65 4.77 6.41
CA VAL A 69 -8.28 4.76 6.96
C VAL A 69 -7.41 5.67 6.11
N THR A 70 -6.85 6.69 6.75
CA THR A 70 -5.87 7.59 6.15
C THR A 70 -4.47 7.08 6.48
N VAL A 71 -3.72 6.70 5.46
CA VAL A 71 -2.38 6.12 5.58
C VAL A 71 -1.34 7.15 5.17
N THR A 72 -0.41 7.44 6.07
CA THR A 72 0.76 8.25 5.79
C THR A 72 1.94 7.33 5.45
N LEU A 73 2.66 7.69 4.40
CA LEU A 73 3.81 6.95 3.90
C LEU A 73 5.09 7.78 4.07
N ASN A 74 6.20 7.09 4.30
CA ASN A 74 7.54 7.64 4.10
C ASN A 74 7.88 7.64 2.61
N ASP A 75 8.90 8.41 2.24
CA ASP A 75 9.56 8.34 0.92
C ASP A 75 8.63 8.66 -0.28
N VAL A 76 7.53 9.39 -0.06
CA VAL A 76 6.68 9.90 -1.15
C VAL A 76 7.38 11.09 -1.82
N GLY A 77 7.72 10.93 -3.09
CA GLY A 77 8.37 11.96 -3.89
C GLY A 77 7.48 13.16 -4.14
N ALA A 78 8.06 14.27 -4.61
CA ALA A 78 7.38 15.57 -4.69
C ALA A 78 6.10 15.56 -5.56
N ALA A 79 6.03 14.71 -6.59
CA ALA A 79 4.84 14.59 -7.45
C ALA A 79 3.66 13.85 -6.80
N GLY A 80 3.86 13.22 -5.64
CA GLY A 80 2.81 12.50 -4.90
C GLY A 80 2.52 11.11 -5.44
N LEU A 81 1.35 10.60 -5.10
CA LEU A 81 0.90 9.24 -5.37
C LEU A 81 -0.14 9.19 -6.49
N THR A 82 -0.25 8.03 -7.12
CA THR A 82 -1.39 7.63 -7.98
C THR A 82 -1.89 6.25 -7.57
N THR A 83 -3.18 5.99 -7.75
CA THR A 83 -3.84 4.69 -7.52
C THR A 83 -4.50 4.12 -8.78
N ASP A 84 -4.35 4.81 -9.92
CA ASP A 84 -5.03 4.52 -11.19
C ASP A 84 -4.20 3.60 -12.09
N VAL A 85 -3.17 2.97 -11.53
CA VAL A 85 -2.32 2.02 -12.24
C VAL A 85 -2.88 0.63 -12.00
N TYR A 86 -3.35 -0.02 -13.07
CA TYR A 86 -3.70 -1.43 -12.97
C TYR A 86 -2.43 -2.25 -12.73
N PRO A 87 -2.40 -3.08 -11.68
CA PRO A 87 -1.29 -3.99 -11.48
C PRO A 87 -1.12 -4.89 -12.71
N TYR A 88 0.12 -5.18 -13.13
CA TYR A 88 0.37 -6.18 -14.18
C TYR A 88 -0.16 -7.58 -13.79
N ASN A 89 -0.42 -7.79 -12.51
CA ASN A 89 -1.04 -8.99 -11.96
C ASN A 89 -2.56 -8.90 -11.76
N TYR A 90 -3.21 -7.88 -12.32
CA TYR A 90 -4.66 -7.77 -12.28
C TYR A 90 -5.32 -8.80 -13.20
N LEU A 91 -5.95 -9.82 -12.60
CA LEU A 91 -6.62 -10.91 -13.31
C LEU A 91 -8.10 -10.59 -13.61
N GLY A 92 -8.42 -9.35 -13.96
CA GLY A 92 -9.78 -8.95 -14.35
C GLY A 92 -10.86 -9.21 -13.26
N GLY A 93 -10.47 -9.24 -11.98
CA GLY A 93 -11.35 -9.49 -10.84
C GLY A 93 -11.78 -10.94 -10.60
N SER A 94 -11.53 -11.87 -11.53
CA SER A 94 -12.02 -13.26 -11.45
C SER A 94 -11.22 -14.17 -10.51
N ALA A 95 -9.98 -13.80 -10.18
CA ALA A 95 -9.07 -14.60 -9.34
C ALA A 95 -9.23 -14.35 -7.83
N CYS A 96 -10.28 -13.62 -7.43
CA CYS A 96 -10.42 -13.03 -6.10
C CYS A 96 -11.67 -13.55 -5.38
N PRO A 97 -11.72 -14.85 -5.02
CA PRO A 97 -12.94 -15.51 -4.57
C PRO A 97 -13.37 -15.15 -3.14
N SER A 98 -12.48 -14.59 -2.32
CA SER A 98 -12.75 -14.25 -0.92
C SER A 98 -11.86 -13.11 -0.40
N PRO A 99 -12.29 -12.40 0.68
CA PRO A 99 -11.44 -11.45 1.40
C PRO A 99 -10.14 -12.12 1.87
N GLY A 100 -9.00 -11.43 1.71
CA GLY A 100 -7.69 -11.98 2.07
C GLY A 100 -6.97 -12.74 0.95
N TYR A 101 -7.66 -13.12 -0.15
CA TYR A 101 -7.06 -13.85 -1.27
C TYR A 101 -6.39 -12.91 -2.30
N CYS A 102 -7.12 -11.85 -2.67
CA CYS A 102 -6.66 -10.76 -3.53
C CYS A 102 -6.84 -9.45 -2.77
N VAL A 103 -5.85 -9.04 -1.99
CA VAL A 103 -5.99 -7.85 -1.18
C VAL A 103 -5.37 -6.68 -1.92
N TRP A 104 -6.23 -5.80 -2.44
CA TRP A 104 -5.83 -4.42 -2.74
C TRP A 104 -5.60 -3.72 -1.40
N ALA A 105 -6.67 -3.60 -0.62
CA ALA A 105 -6.62 -3.25 0.78
C ALA A 105 -7.76 -3.90 1.56
N SER A 106 -7.61 -4.00 2.87
CA SER A 106 -8.71 -4.36 3.76
C SER A 106 -8.62 -3.61 5.08
N ILE A 107 -9.78 -3.50 5.73
CA ILE A 107 -9.96 -2.84 7.02
C ILE A 107 -10.59 -3.86 7.96
N THR A 108 -10.03 -4.04 9.15
CA THR A 108 -10.57 -4.87 10.21
C THR A 108 -11.26 -3.99 11.24
N LEU A 109 -12.47 -4.37 11.65
CA LEU A 109 -13.27 -3.69 12.67
C LEU A 109 -13.13 -4.35 14.04
N SER A 110 -13.53 -3.65 15.10
CA SER A 110 -13.54 -4.15 16.48
C SER A 110 -14.49 -5.31 16.72
N THR A 111 -15.45 -5.52 15.82
CA THR A 111 -16.31 -6.71 15.78
C THR A 111 -15.57 -7.98 15.32
N GLY A 112 -14.33 -7.84 14.83
CA GLY A 112 -13.54 -8.91 14.22
C GLY A 112 -13.77 -9.07 12.72
N GLN A 113 -14.74 -8.34 12.16
CA GLN A 113 -15.02 -8.38 10.72
C GLN A 113 -13.89 -7.73 9.92
N THR A 114 -13.50 -8.36 8.80
CA THR A 114 -12.56 -7.79 7.82
C THR A 114 -13.30 -7.46 6.53
N LEU A 115 -13.20 -6.21 6.11
CA LEU A 115 -13.89 -5.63 4.96
C LEU A 115 -12.91 -5.42 3.82
N ASN A 116 -13.35 -5.68 2.59
CA ASN A 116 -12.60 -5.28 1.40
C ASN A 116 -12.65 -3.75 1.29
N ALA A 117 -11.49 -3.12 1.11
CA ALA A 117 -11.38 -1.68 0.96
C ALA A 117 -10.90 -1.31 -0.44
N THR A 118 -11.42 -0.21 -0.98
CA THR A 118 -10.84 0.46 -2.13
C THR A 118 -9.64 1.28 -1.69
N VAL A 119 -8.74 1.57 -2.64
CA VAL A 119 -7.53 2.38 -2.39
C VAL A 119 -7.60 3.61 -3.27
N GLY A 120 -7.66 4.78 -2.64
CA GLY A 120 -7.57 6.08 -3.29
C GLY A 120 -6.39 6.89 -2.77
N THR A 121 -6.21 8.07 -3.36
CA THR A 121 -5.25 9.07 -2.88
C THR A 121 -6.00 10.22 -2.21
N SER A 122 -5.37 10.86 -1.23
CA SER A 122 -5.84 12.15 -0.71
C SER A 122 -5.77 13.23 -1.79
N ALA A 123 -6.51 14.33 -1.61
CA ALA A 123 -6.53 15.43 -2.59
C ALA A 123 -5.14 16.03 -2.89
N ASP A 124 -4.25 16.06 -1.89
CA ASP A 124 -2.85 16.50 -2.01
C ASP A 124 -1.91 15.42 -2.58
N LYS A 125 -2.44 14.22 -2.84
CA LYS A 125 -1.71 13.02 -3.31
C LYS A 125 -0.57 12.59 -2.40
N ARG A 126 -0.57 12.99 -1.12
CA ARG A 126 0.51 12.64 -0.16
C ARG A 126 0.18 11.41 0.67
N LYS A 127 -1.09 11.00 0.72
CA LYS A 127 -1.60 9.92 1.57
C LYS A 127 -2.43 8.95 0.75
N LEU A 128 -2.53 7.72 1.25
CA LEU A 128 -3.51 6.76 0.74
C LEU A 128 -4.76 6.78 1.61
N LEU A 129 -5.91 6.61 0.98
CA LEU A 129 -7.20 6.47 1.62
C LEU A 129 -7.70 5.06 1.36
N LEU A 130 -7.90 4.28 2.41
CA LEU A 130 -8.57 3.00 2.34
C LEU A 130 -10.02 3.21 2.75
N THR A 131 -10.96 2.84 1.88
CA THR A 131 -12.39 3.06 2.12
C THR A 131 -13.15 1.75 1.99
N ALA A 132 -13.95 1.42 3.00
CA ALA A 132 -14.81 0.23 2.98
C ALA A 132 -16.24 0.56 3.41
N GLU A 133 -17.20 -0.12 2.81
CA GLU A 133 -18.59 -0.11 3.28
C GLU A 133 -18.70 -0.95 4.57
N VAL A 134 -19.34 -0.36 5.57
CA VAL A 134 -19.55 -0.97 6.89
C VAL A 134 -21.01 -1.37 7.03
N PRO A 135 -21.30 -2.64 7.37
CA PRO A 135 -22.67 -3.07 7.66
C PRO A 135 -23.29 -2.23 8.77
N LYS A 136 -24.60 -1.99 8.70
CA LYS A 136 -25.31 -1.10 9.63
C LYS A 136 -25.18 -1.55 11.08
N GLU A 137 -25.15 -2.85 11.32
CA GLU A 137 -24.92 -3.48 12.63
C GLU A 137 -23.53 -3.23 13.23
N ALA A 138 -22.58 -2.74 12.42
CA ALA A 138 -21.22 -2.41 12.83
C ALA A 138 -20.92 -0.90 12.71
N SER A 139 -21.93 -0.03 12.60
CA SER A 139 -21.74 1.43 12.43
C SER A 139 -21.01 2.11 13.59
N ASP A 140 -21.08 1.52 14.78
CA ASP A 140 -20.44 2.02 16.00
C ASP A 140 -19.11 1.30 16.29
N ALA A 141 -18.66 0.45 15.36
CA ALA A 141 -17.40 -0.27 15.50
C ALA A 141 -16.20 0.65 15.28
N ASN A 142 -15.05 0.24 15.82
CA ASN A 142 -13.79 0.93 15.63
C ASN A 142 -12.94 0.20 14.60
N VAL A 143 -12.09 0.92 13.87
CA VAL A 143 -11.05 0.27 13.04
C VAL A 143 -9.96 -0.29 13.96
N THR A 144 -9.67 -1.58 13.83
CA THR A 144 -8.68 -2.31 14.65
C THR A 144 -7.52 -2.88 13.83
N GLY A 145 -7.58 -2.79 12.50
CA GLY A 145 -6.50 -3.24 11.64
C GLY A 145 -6.69 -2.78 10.20
N HIS A 146 -5.60 -2.80 9.46
CA HIS A 146 -5.65 -2.56 8.02
C HIS A 146 -4.43 -3.18 7.33
N MET A 147 -4.60 -3.48 6.04
CA MET A 147 -3.51 -4.00 5.23
C MET A 147 -3.65 -3.51 3.78
N TYR A 148 -2.54 -3.51 3.06
CA TYR A 148 -2.45 -3.15 1.66
C TYR A 148 -1.53 -4.10 0.93
N ALA A 149 -1.94 -4.54 -0.26
CA ALA A 149 -1.19 -5.46 -1.10
C ALA A 149 -0.64 -6.67 -0.32
N TRP A 150 -1.40 -7.17 0.66
CA TRP A 150 -0.95 -8.22 1.57
C TRP A 150 -1.80 -9.48 1.42
N GLY A 151 -1.21 -10.55 0.93
CA GLY A 151 -1.89 -11.83 0.71
C GLY A 151 -1.11 -12.75 -0.20
N ALA A 152 -1.76 -13.83 -0.64
CA ALA A 152 -1.16 -14.79 -1.57
C ALA A 152 -0.91 -14.18 -2.96
N VAL A 153 -1.79 -13.26 -3.39
CA VAL A 153 -1.65 -12.49 -4.63
C VAL A 153 -1.71 -10.99 -4.28
N PRO A 154 -0.56 -10.34 -4.03
CA PRO A 154 -0.52 -8.93 -3.65
C PRO A 154 -0.86 -8.04 -4.86
N LEU A 155 -1.92 -7.25 -4.79
CA LEU A 155 -2.36 -6.37 -5.87
C LEU A 155 -1.92 -4.93 -5.57
N MET A 156 -0.79 -4.50 -6.14
CA MET A 156 -0.27 -3.13 -5.97
C MET A 156 -0.72 -2.23 -7.11
N ASN A 157 -1.54 -1.25 -6.77
CA ASN A 157 -2.04 -0.22 -7.66
C ASN A 157 -1.56 1.19 -7.30
N ALA A 158 -0.92 1.35 -6.14
CA ALA A 158 -0.45 2.62 -5.64
C ALA A 158 1.02 2.81 -6.02
N TYR A 159 1.33 3.93 -6.66
CA TYR A 159 2.67 4.24 -7.15
C TYR A 159 3.05 5.67 -6.80
N ASP A 160 4.34 5.88 -6.55
CA ASP A 160 4.91 7.22 -6.49
C ASP A 160 5.11 7.79 -7.89
N LEU A 161 4.53 8.95 -8.16
CA LEU A 161 4.59 9.61 -9.46
C LEU A 161 5.99 10.15 -9.80
N SER A 162 6.86 10.34 -8.79
CA SER A 162 8.20 10.89 -9.02
C SER A 162 9.19 9.83 -9.49
N SER A 163 9.08 8.62 -8.95
CA SER A 163 10.00 7.51 -9.17
C SER A 163 9.41 6.38 -10.03
N GLY A 164 8.09 6.32 -10.16
CA GLY A 164 7.39 5.18 -10.76
C GLY A 164 7.53 3.89 -9.95
N LEU A 165 7.95 3.99 -8.68
CA LEU A 165 8.07 2.87 -7.77
C LEU A 165 6.74 2.58 -7.08
N PRO A 166 6.44 1.31 -6.77
CA PRO A 166 5.20 0.95 -6.13
C PRO A 166 5.29 1.27 -4.64
N VAL A 167 4.14 1.56 -4.03
CA VAL A 167 4.02 1.58 -2.58
C VAL A 167 4.17 0.15 -2.06
N LEU A 168 5.03 -0.06 -1.06
CA LEU A 168 5.24 -1.39 -0.50
C LEU A 168 4.04 -1.86 0.31
N GLN A 169 3.78 -3.17 0.28
CA GLN A 169 2.77 -3.81 1.11
C GLN A 169 3.01 -3.64 2.61
N TRP A 170 1.93 -3.63 3.38
CA TRP A 170 1.97 -3.72 4.84
C TRP A 170 0.76 -4.49 5.37
N ASN A 171 0.92 -5.00 6.59
CA ASN A 171 -0.16 -5.56 7.38
C ASN A 171 0.08 -5.15 8.83
N THR A 172 -0.85 -4.39 9.40
CA THR A 172 -0.72 -3.83 10.73
C THR A 172 -2.03 -3.96 11.50
N ALA A 173 -1.92 -4.49 12.71
CA ALA A 173 -2.95 -4.33 13.74
C ALA A 173 -2.90 -2.91 14.34
N ALA A 174 -3.96 -2.49 15.04
CA ALA A 174 -4.16 -1.14 15.59
C ALA A 174 -3.08 -0.60 16.56
N SER A 175 -2.01 -1.33 16.86
CA SER A 175 -0.94 -0.83 17.73
C SER A 175 -0.15 0.36 17.14
N ASN A 176 -0.26 0.63 15.83
CA ASN A 176 0.32 1.80 15.16
C ASN A 176 -0.76 2.80 14.64
N PHE A 177 -1.91 2.83 15.31
CA PHE A 177 -3.11 3.49 14.82
C PHE A 177 -3.57 4.59 15.78
N THR A 178 -3.83 5.79 15.25
CA THR A 178 -4.57 6.82 15.99
C THR A 178 -6.02 6.77 15.57
N GLN A 179 -6.91 6.38 16.48
CA GLN A 179 -8.34 6.46 16.22
C GLN A 179 -8.76 7.93 16.20
N MET A 180 -9.39 8.38 15.11
CA MET A 180 -9.96 9.73 15.08
C MET A 180 -11.33 9.69 15.76
N GLY A 181 -11.56 10.58 16.73
CA GLY A 181 -12.88 10.77 17.33
C GLY A 181 -13.88 11.27 16.30
N SER A 182 -15.17 11.09 16.57
CA SER A 182 -16.28 11.51 15.71
C SER A 182 -16.41 13.03 15.51
N GLU A 183 -15.55 13.84 16.14
CA GLU A 183 -15.60 15.31 16.16
C GLU A 183 -14.61 15.99 15.19
N GLY A 184 -13.91 15.23 14.33
CA GLY A 184 -12.79 15.75 13.53
C GLY A 184 -12.91 15.59 12.01
N ILE A 185 -14.12 15.67 11.44
CA ILE A 185 -14.34 15.83 9.99
C ILE A 185 -14.58 17.30 9.68
#